data_AF-T1ZBE7-F1
#
_entry.id   AF-T1ZBE7-F1
#
_cell.length_a   1.000
_cell.length_b   1.000
_cell.length_c   1.000
_cell.angle_alpha   90.00
_cell.angle_beta   90.00
_cell.angle_gamma   90.00
#
_symmetry.space_group_name_H-M   'P 1'
#
loop_
_entity.id
_entity.type
_entity.pdbx_description
1 polymer ?
#
loop_
_entity_poly.entity_id
_entity_poly.type
_entity_poly.pdbx_seq_one_letter_code
_entity_poly.pdbx_strand_id
1 'polypeptide(L)'
;MTKTGTDYSAWSELTSSVNTSVSGIVDLASLTFTTTTMTPFTSFNEDISSFNTAVAKLQSFTSTDVTHMNQAAENKVTDDSNQAQAQG
;
A
#
# COMPACT_ATOMS: atom_id res chain seq x y z
N MET A 1 -18.91 10.42 28.00
CA MET A 1 -17.64 10.94 27.44
C MET A 1 -17.43 10.27 26.10
N THR A 2 -17.39 11.04 25.01
CA THR A 2 -16.96 10.55 23.70
C THR A 2 -15.54 10.02 23.82
N LYS A 3 -15.23 8.86 23.22
CA LYS A 3 -13.84 8.38 23.12
C LYS A 3 -13.04 9.40 22.32
N THR A 4 -12.30 10.26 23.01
CA THR A 4 -11.35 11.20 22.40
C THR A 4 -9.97 10.57 22.48
N GLY A 5 -9.58 9.87 21.43
CA GLY A 5 -8.27 9.23 21.32
C GLY A 5 -8.18 8.37 20.06
N THR A 6 -6.97 8.15 19.55
CA THR A 6 -6.76 7.30 18.37
C THR A 6 -7.18 5.84 18.67
N ASP A 7 -8.10 5.30 17.86
CA ASP A 7 -8.40 3.86 17.88
C ASP A 7 -7.42 3.11 16.99
N TYR A 8 -6.35 2.60 17.59
CA TYR A 8 -5.29 1.88 16.87
C TYR A 8 -5.80 0.62 16.17
N SER A 9 -6.77 -0.09 16.76
CA SER A 9 -7.30 -1.31 16.17
C SER A 9 -8.03 -0.99 14.87
N ALA A 10 -8.96 -0.03 14.91
CA ALA A 10 -9.69 0.39 13.71
C ALA A 10 -8.75 0.97 12.64
N TRP A 11 -7.73 1.71 13.05
CA TRP A 11 -6.71 2.24 12.13
C TRP A 11 -5.89 1.14 11.47
N SER A 12 -5.35 0.20 12.24
CA SER A 12 -4.52 -0.88 11.73
C SER A 12 -5.30 -1.83 10.81
N GLU A 13 -6.60 -2.04 11.07
CA GLU A 13 -7.49 -2.78 10.18
C GLU A 13 -7.64 -2.07 8.82
N LEU A 14 -7.85 -0.75 8.82
CA LEU A 14 -7.96 0.05 7.59
C LEU A 14 -6.67 0.02 6.77
N THR A 15 -5.52 0.25 7.41
CA THR A 15 -4.22 0.24 6.71
C THR A 15 -3.86 -1.15 6.21
N SER A 16 -4.20 -2.21 6.95
CA SER A 16 -4.06 -3.61 6.50
C SER A 16 -4.95 -3.93 5.29
N SER A 17 -6.19 -3.44 5.27
CA SER A 17 -7.09 -3.58 4.13
C SER A 17 -6.54 -2.90 2.87
N VAL A 18 -5.93 -1.72 3.01
CA VAL A 18 -5.25 -1.02 1.92
C VAL A 18 -4.06 -1.85 1.41
N ASN A 19 -3.20 -2.33 2.31
CA ASN A 19 -2.06 -3.16 1.94
C ASN A 19 -2.49 -4.43 1.19
N THR A 20 -3.55 -5.08 1.66
CA THR A 20 -4.11 -6.29 1.04
C THR A 20 -4.65 -5.99 -0.35
N SER A 21 -5.38 -4.90 -0.51
CA SER A 21 -5.97 -4.49 -1.80
C SER A 21 -4.88 -4.21 -2.84
N VAL A 22 -3.82 -3.49 -2.46
CA VAL A 22 -2.71 -3.18 -3.36
C VAL A 22 -1.86 -4.42 -3.66
N SER A 23 -1.62 -5.28 -2.67
CA SER A 23 -0.90 -6.55 -2.88
C SER A 23 -1.65 -7.51 -3.80
N GLY A 24 -2.97 -7.36 -3.91
CA GLY A 24 -3.81 -8.14 -4.82
C GLY A 24 -3.72 -7.69 -6.30
N ILE A 25 -3.04 -6.59 -6.61
CA ILE A 25 -2.81 -6.17 -8.00
C ILE A 25 -1.78 -7.12 -8.62
N VAL A 26 -2.20 -7.86 -9.65
CA VAL A 26 -1.36 -8.86 -10.31
C VAL A 26 -0.66 -8.30 -11.54
N ASP A 27 0.52 -8.84 -11.82
CA ASP A 27 1.27 -8.55 -13.05
C ASP A 27 0.52 -9.03 -14.29
N LEU A 28 0.69 -8.29 -15.39
CA LEU A 28 0.26 -8.71 -16.70
C LEU A 28 1.28 -9.66 -17.31
N ALA A 29 0.79 -10.75 -17.91
CA ALA A 29 1.62 -11.68 -18.66
C ALA A 29 2.11 -11.05 -19.97
N SER A 30 3.36 -11.33 -20.35
CA SER A 30 3.89 -10.92 -21.65
C SER A 30 3.19 -11.63 -22.81
N LEU A 31 3.10 -10.94 -23.94
CA LEU A 31 2.52 -11.48 -25.17
C LEU A 31 3.60 -12.19 -25.98
N THR A 32 3.29 -13.38 -26.49
CA THR A 32 4.16 -14.12 -27.40
C THR A 32 3.57 -14.09 -28.80
N PHE A 33 4.32 -13.57 -29.78
CA PHE A 33 3.91 -13.53 -31.17
C PHE A 33 4.74 -14.51 -31.99
N THR A 34 4.09 -15.52 -32.59
CA THR A 34 4.76 -16.56 -33.39
C THR A 34 4.92 -16.17 -34.87
N THR A 35 4.24 -15.12 -35.33
CA THR A 35 4.07 -14.82 -36.76
C THR A 35 4.47 -13.39 -37.17
N THR A 36 4.85 -12.52 -36.24
CA THR A 36 5.25 -11.15 -36.58
C THR A 36 6.27 -10.57 -35.61
N THR A 37 7.25 -9.85 -36.17
CA THR A 37 8.23 -9.04 -35.44
C THR A 37 7.95 -7.54 -35.62
N MET A 38 6.76 -7.16 -36.11
CA MET A 38 6.42 -5.76 -36.35
C MET A 38 6.33 -4.98 -35.03
N THR A 39 6.91 -3.78 -35.04
CA THR A 39 7.06 -2.88 -33.88
C THR A 39 5.82 -2.70 -32.99
N PRO A 40 4.59 -2.48 -33.52
CA PRO A 40 3.43 -2.32 -32.65
C PRO A 40 3.14 -3.55 -31.77
N PHE A 41 3.58 -4.75 -32.16
CA PHE A 41 3.42 -5.97 -31.36
C PHE A 41 4.58 -6.15 -30.37
N THR A 42 5.78 -5.67 -30.70
CA THR A 42 6.92 -5.73 -29.77
C THR A 42 6.86 -4.64 -28.69
N SER A 43 6.28 -3.46 -28.98
CA SER A 43 6.15 -2.35 -28.02
C SER A 43 5.16 -2.67 -26.89
N PHE A 44 4.13 -3.48 -27.13
CA PHE A 44 3.20 -3.88 -26.07
C PHE A 44 3.89 -4.62 -24.91
N ASN A 45 4.94 -5.39 -25.18
CA ASN A 45 5.69 -6.06 -24.12
C ASN A 45 6.53 -5.08 -23.29
N GLU A 46 6.98 -3.97 -23.89
CA GLU A 46 7.65 -2.88 -23.16
C GLU A 46 6.66 -2.13 -22.27
N ASP A 47 5.44 -1.90 -22.76
CA ASP A 47 4.34 -1.30 -21.98
C ASP A 47 3.93 -2.22 -20.82
N ILE A 48 3.79 -3.53 -21.05
CA ILE A 48 3.50 -4.53 -20.00
C ILE A 48 4.61 -4.53 -18.94
N SER A 49 5.87 -4.52 -19.36
CA SER A 49 7.02 -4.47 -18.44
C SER A 49 7.01 -3.19 -17.59
N SER A 50 6.70 -2.06 -18.22
CA SER A 50 6.59 -0.76 -17.55
C SER A 50 5.44 -0.75 -16.55
N PHE A 51 4.30 -1.34 -16.92
CA PHE A 51 3.14 -1.51 -16.03
C PHE A 51 3.48 -2.37 -14.81
N ASN A 52 4.03 -3.57 -15.01
CA ASN A 52 4.42 -4.47 -13.92
C ASN A 52 5.45 -3.80 -12.98
N THR A 53 6.39 -3.04 -13.53
CA THR A 53 7.34 -2.25 -12.75
C THR A 53 6.64 -1.19 -11.89
N ALA A 54 5.62 -0.51 -12.43
CA ALA A 54 4.84 0.47 -11.69
C ALA A 54 4.00 -0.19 -10.57
N VAL A 55 3.40 -1.37 -10.84
CA VAL A 55 2.67 -2.18 -9.84
C VAL A 55 3.60 -2.57 -8.69
N ALA A 56 4.78 -3.10 -8.98
CA ALA A 56 5.75 -3.48 -7.95
C ALA A 56 6.19 -2.28 -7.08
N LYS A 57 6.39 -1.10 -7.69
CA LYS A 57 6.69 0.14 -6.96
C LYS A 57 5.54 0.58 -6.06
N LEU A 58 4.30 0.50 -6.55
CA LEU A 58 3.11 0.83 -5.77
C LEU A 58 2.99 -0.11 -4.55
N GLN A 59 3.14 -1.42 -4.74
CA GLN A 59 3.10 -2.40 -3.66
C GLN A 59 4.16 -2.13 -2.59
N SER A 60 5.41 -1.90 -3.00
CA SER A 60 6.51 -1.59 -2.07
C SER A 60 6.27 -0.28 -1.30
N PHE A 61 5.82 0.76 -2.01
CA PHE A 61 5.45 2.03 -1.41
C PHE A 61 4.34 1.85 -0.37
N THR A 62 3.23 1.20 -0.74
CA THR A 62 2.10 0.99 0.16
C THR A 62 2.49 0.17 1.40
N SER A 63 3.28 -0.89 1.25
CA SER A 63 3.73 -1.68 2.40
C SER A 63 4.58 -0.85 3.37
N THR A 64 5.44 0.01 2.84
CA THR A 64 6.28 0.91 3.63
C THR A 64 5.42 1.97 4.33
N ASP A 65 4.50 2.58 3.60
CA ASP A 65 3.61 3.62 4.10
C ASP A 65 2.70 3.11 5.21
N VAL A 66 2.09 1.93 5.04
CA VAL A 66 1.27 1.27 6.07
C VAL A 66 2.07 1.02 7.36
N THR A 67 3.34 0.63 7.24
CA THR A 67 4.23 0.46 8.40
C THR A 67 4.41 1.79 9.14
N HIS A 68 4.73 2.87 8.43
CA HIS A 68 4.90 4.20 9.03
C HIS A 68 3.59 4.75 9.62
N MET A 69 2.46 4.56 8.94
CA MET A 69 1.13 4.97 9.42
C MET A 69 0.76 4.25 10.71
N ASN A 70 1.04 2.96 10.83
CA ASN A 70 0.79 2.22 12.05
C ASN A 70 1.72 2.68 13.18
N GLN A 71 3.00 2.95 12.90
CA GLN A 71 3.90 3.53 13.91
C GLN A 71 3.42 4.90 14.40
N ALA A 72 2.96 5.76 13.49
CA ALA A 72 2.42 7.07 13.85
C ALA A 72 1.17 6.96 14.74
N ALA A 73 0.28 6.00 14.44
CA ALA A 73 -0.90 5.74 15.25
C ALA A 73 -0.54 5.24 16.66
N GLU A 74 0.42 4.31 16.78
CA GLU A 74 0.92 3.83 18.07
C GLU A 74 1.53 4.96 18.91
N ASN A 75 2.36 5.81 18.28
CA ASN A 75 2.94 6.98 18.91
C ASN A 75 1.82 7.92 19.43
N LYS A 76 0.75 8.10 18.65
CA LYS A 76 -0.36 8.97 19.03
C LYS A 76 -1.17 8.41 20.20
N VAL A 77 -1.43 7.09 20.23
CA VAL A 77 -2.08 6.44 21.38
C VAL A 77 -1.28 6.63 22.67
N THR A 78 0.05 6.50 22.57
CA THR A 78 0.94 6.71 23.71
C THR A 78 0.91 8.16 24.20
N ASP A 79 0.98 9.13 23.29
CA ASP A 79 0.86 10.56 23.60
C ASP A 79 -0.48 10.89 24.27
N ASP A 80 -1.59 10.42 23.71
CA ASP A 80 -2.94 10.63 24.28
C ASP A 80 -3.05 10.07 25.71
N SER A 81 -2.51 8.87 25.95
CA SER A 81 -2.49 8.27 27.29
C SER A 81 -1.66 9.10 28.29
N ASN A 82 -0.48 9.56 27.87
CA ASN A 82 0.40 10.37 28.72
C ASN A 82 -0.24 11.74 29.06
N GLN A 83 -0.89 12.39 28.09
CA GLN A 83 -1.58 13.66 28.31
C GLN A 83 -2.77 13.50 29.26
N ALA A 84 -3.55 12.42 29.12
CA ALA A 84 -4.66 12.14 30.03
C ALA A 84 -4.18 11.93 31.48
N GLN A 85 -3.05 11.24 31.67
CA GLN A 85 -2.45 11.04 32.99
C GLN A 85 -1.90 12.34 33.60
N ALA A 86 -1.35 13.25 32.78
CA ALA A 86 -0.79 14.52 33.26
C ALA A 86 -1.87 15.54 33.68
N GLN A 87 -3.11 15.36 33.26
CA GLN A 87 -4.24 16.27 33.54
C GLN A 87 -5.16 15.79 34.68
N GLY A 88 -4.98 14.55 35.17
CA GLY A 88 -5.74 13.96 36.28
C GLY A 88 -5.00 14.04 37.60
#